data_AF-A0A3N0WQH7-F1
#
_entry.id   AF-A0A3N0WQH7-F1
#
_cell.length_a   1.000
_cell.length_b   1.000
_cell.length_c   1.000
_cell.angle_alpha   90.00
_cell.angle_beta   90.00
_cell.angle_gamma   90.00
#
_symmetry.space_group_name_H-M   'P 1'
#
loop_
_entity.id
_entity.type
_entity.pdbx_description
1 polymer ?
#
loop_
_entity_poly.entity_id
_entity_poly.type
_entity_poly.pdbx_seq_one_letter_code
_entity_poly.pdbx_strand_id
1 'polypeptide(L)'
;MKTYVFIVSFAFILLNCNQKNNDSVPLENDILVEDFNFTENAIIDTLEVPEYLKSVVKSISSLNIYETGVLGKGQTHSPNFENYKHLLQLASDKDLLLLTENKNNAVAVYAAIGLVKRKPGKVTDLFKKLLDKRSRIHVQNGCLISEDNLAEPLYWKYYHSLKPEQLRSDPDLKKLNSMILPGQGFSEYILLKKEK
;
A
#
# COMPACT_ATOMS: atom_id res chain seq x y z
N MET A 1 20.29 48.46 -65.82
CA MET A 1 19.73 47.10 -65.65
C MET A 1 20.23 46.59 -64.30
N LYS A 2 19.31 46.29 -63.38
CA LYS A 2 19.59 45.97 -61.98
C LYS A 2 20.07 44.52 -61.83
N THR A 3 21.11 44.29 -61.03
CA THR A 3 21.34 42.97 -60.40
C THR A 3 21.86 43.19 -58.98
N TYR A 4 21.13 42.62 -58.03
CA TYR A 4 21.41 42.65 -56.59
C TYR A 4 22.46 41.61 -56.23
N VAL A 5 23.35 41.93 -55.28
CA VAL A 5 23.97 40.94 -54.39
C VAL A 5 23.91 41.50 -52.98
N PHE A 6 23.09 40.86 -52.16
CA PHE A 6 23.01 41.05 -50.71
C PHE A 6 24.20 40.33 -50.06
N ILE A 7 25.02 41.07 -49.31
CA ILE A 7 25.87 40.48 -48.28
C ILE A 7 25.62 41.29 -47.00
N VAL A 8 24.82 40.70 -46.11
CA VAL A 8 24.58 41.22 -44.76
C VAL A 8 25.77 40.80 -43.90
N SER A 9 26.72 41.71 -43.70
CA SER A 9 27.79 41.53 -42.72
C SER A 9 27.25 41.81 -41.32
N PHE A 10 27.22 40.76 -40.50
CA PHE A 10 26.95 40.84 -39.06
C PHE A 10 28.08 41.64 -38.38
N ALA A 11 27.80 42.89 -38.02
CA ALA A 11 28.65 43.66 -37.11
C ALA A 11 28.24 43.35 -35.67
N PHE A 12 29.12 42.68 -34.94
CA PHE A 12 29.07 42.49 -33.49
C PHE A 12 29.02 43.87 -32.80
N ILE A 13 27.86 44.24 -32.26
CA ILE A 13 27.76 45.30 -31.26
C ILE A 13 27.76 44.63 -29.90
N LEU A 14 28.93 44.66 -29.26
CA LEU A 14 29.13 44.36 -27.84
C LEU A 14 28.39 45.43 -27.01
N LEU A 15 27.13 45.15 -26.70
CA LEU A 15 26.42 45.84 -25.63
C LEU A 15 26.72 45.14 -24.31
N ASN A 16 27.63 45.75 -23.56
CA ASN A 16 27.83 45.61 -22.13
C ASN A 16 26.47 45.71 -21.41
N CYS A 17 25.90 44.57 -21.02
CA CYS A 17 24.93 44.48 -19.94
C CYS A 17 25.56 43.60 -18.85
N ASN A 18 26.06 44.29 -17.83
CA ASN A 18 26.58 43.70 -16.61
C ASN A 18 25.38 43.13 -15.82
N GLN A 19 24.95 41.92 -16.22
CA GLN A 19 23.89 41.20 -15.53
C GLN A 19 24.50 40.62 -14.26
N LYS A 20 24.22 41.28 -13.13
CA LYS A 20 24.47 40.74 -11.80
C LYS A 20 24.01 39.29 -11.75
N ASN A 21 24.93 38.43 -11.33
CA ASN A 21 24.69 37.04 -10.97
C ASN A 21 23.47 36.96 -10.06
N ASN A 22 22.33 36.59 -10.61
CA ASN A 22 21.35 35.82 -9.87
C ASN A 22 21.74 34.38 -10.12
N ASP A 23 22.56 33.85 -9.22
CA ASP A 23 22.69 32.42 -9.04
C ASP A 23 21.29 31.93 -8.68
N SER A 24 20.51 31.54 -9.69
CA SER A 24 19.43 30.58 -9.47
C SER A 24 20.13 29.30 -9.04
N VAL A 25 20.32 29.16 -7.73
CA VAL A 25 20.58 27.88 -7.08
C VAL A 25 19.64 26.89 -7.75
N PRO A 26 20.15 25.84 -8.41
CA PRO A 26 19.30 24.77 -8.89
C PRO A 26 18.56 24.29 -7.64
N LEU A 27 17.24 24.45 -7.63
CA LEU A 27 16.42 23.82 -6.62
C LEU A 27 16.55 22.33 -6.90
N GLU A 28 17.56 21.73 -6.28
CA GLU A 28 17.77 20.31 -6.14
C GLU A 28 16.60 19.84 -5.27
N ASN A 29 15.42 19.77 -5.90
CA ASN A 29 14.39 18.84 -5.51
C ASN A 29 14.92 17.46 -5.91
N ASP A 30 15.98 17.02 -5.21
CA ASP A 30 16.09 15.63 -4.84
C ASP A 30 14.85 15.36 -3.99
N ILE A 31 13.71 15.17 -4.68
CA ILE A 31 12.60 14.43 -4.14
C ILE A 31 13.28 13.14 -3.74
N LEU A 32 13.41 12.94 -2.43
CA LEU A 32 13.76 11.69 -1.80
C LEU A 32 12.73 10.66 -2.29
N VAL A 33 12.91 10.15 -3.50
CA VAL A 33 12.30 8.92 -3.94
C VAL A 33 13.10 7.87 -3.19
N GLU A 34 12.72 7.66 -1.93
CA GLU A 34 13.16 6.46 -1.21
C GLU A 34 12.85 5.29 -2.14
N ASP A 35 13.90 4.60 -2.58
CA ASP A 35 13.76 3.37 -3.36
C ASP A 35 13.25 2.29 -2.39
N PHE A 36 11.93 2.23 -2.24
CA PHE A 36 11.28 1.29 -1.33
C PHE A 36 11.42 -0.13 -1.90
N ASN A 37 12.47 -0.84 -1.51
CA ASN A 37 12.64 -2.24 -1.86
C ASN A 37 11.86 -3.17 -0.92
N PHE A 38 10.57 -3.35 -1.20
CA PHE A 38 9.69 -4.24 -0.40
C PHE A 38 10.09 -5.72 -0.43
N THR A 39 10.93 -6.10 -1.40
CA THR A 39 11.30 -7.49 -1.65
C THR A 39 12.45 -7.99 -0.76
N GLU A 40 13.19 -7.09 -0.12
CA GLU A 40 14.36 -7.42 0.70
C GLU A 40 14.03 -8.40 1.85
N ASN A 41 12.83 -8.27 2.42
CA ASN A 41 12.34 -9.11 3.52
C ASN A 41 11.26 -10.12 3.09
N ALA A 42 11.15 -10.41 1.79
CA ALA A 42 10.14 -11.32 1.26
C ALA A 42 10.38 -12.77 1.70
N ILE A 43 9.50 -13.28 2.57
CA ILE A 43 9.47 -14.70 2.95
C ILE A 43 8.58 -15.46 1.96
N ILE A 44 9.12 -16.45 1.27
CA ILE A 44 8.35 -17.36 0.40
C ILE A 44 7.97 -18.61 1.19
N ASP A 45 6.80 -18.59 1.82
CA ASP A 45 6.29 -19.71 2.60
C ASP A 45 5.20 -20.47 1.81
N THR A 46 5.61 -21.59 1.20
CA THR A 46 4.75 -22.43 0.35
C THR A 46 4.65 -23.87 0.83
N LEU A 47 5.26 -24.21 1.99
CA LEU A 47 5.34 -25.58 2.47
C LEU A 47 3.97 -26.16 2.82
N GLU A 48 3.16 -25.39 3.55
CA GLU A 48 1.81 -25.77 3.99
C GLU A 48 0.72 -25.26 3.04
N VAL A 49 1.09 -24.68 1.90
CA VAL A 49 0.16 -24.11 0.92
C VAL A 49 -0.33 -25.21 -0.04
N PRO A 50 -1.65 -25.38 -0.23
CA PRO A 50 -2.18 -26.31 -1.21
C PRO A 50 -1.60 -26.08 -2.61
N GLU A 51 -1.31 -27.15 -3.35
CA GLU A 51 -0.56 -27.08 -4.61
C GLU A 51 -1.15 -26.08 -5.60
N TYR A 52 -2.48 -26.08 -5.77
CA TYR A 52 -3.18 -25.19 -6.69
C TYR A 52 -3.15 -23.70 -6.28
N LEU A 53 -2.73 -23.38 -5.06
CA LEU A 53 -2.56 -22.01 -4.56
C LEU A 53 -1.10 -21.56 -4.53
N LYS A 54 -0.13 -22.47 -4.65
CA LYS A 54 1.30 -22.13 -4.51
C LYS A 54 1.74 -21.03 -5.45
N SER A 55 1.27 -21.05 -6.71
CA SER A 55 1.64 -20.03 -7.69
C SER A 55 1.18 -18.64 -7.27
N VAL A 56 -0.10 -18.48 -6.90
CA VAL A 56 -0.63 -17.17 -6.52
C VAL A 56 -0.08 -16.69 -5.17
N VAL A 57 0.12 -17.60 -4.22
CA VAL A 57 0.75 -17.28 -2.93
C VAL A 57 2.20 -16.84 -3.14
N LYS A 58 2.98 -17.54 -3.97
CA LYS A 58 4.34 -17.14 -4.32
C LYS A 58 4.37 -15.75 -4.95
N SER A 59 3.48 -15.45 -5.90
CA SER A 59 3.38 -14.11 -6.49
C SER A 59 3.09 -13.02 -5.45
N ILE A 60 2.22 -13.31 -4.48
CA ILE A 60 1.94 -12.39 -3.37
C ILE A 60 3.17 -12.18 -2.49
N SER A 61 3.80 -13.29 -2.09
CA SER A 61 4.96 -13.29 -1.21
C SER A 61 6.16 -12.59 -1.82
N SER A 62 6.39 -12.71 -3.13
CA SER A 62 7.52 -12.09 -3.82
C SER A 62 7.45 -10.56 -3.84
N LEU A 63 6.24 -9.98 -3.80
CA LEU A 63 6.07 -8.52 -3.70
C LEU A 63 6.04 -8.04 -2.25
N ASN A 64 5.58 -8.89 -1.32
CA ASN A 64 5.61 -8.66 0.14
C ASN A 64 5.00 -7.33 0.62
N ILE A 65 4.06 -6.79 -0.15
CA ILE A 65 3.37 -5.53 0.13
C ILE A 65 1.85 -5.73 0.09
N TYR A 66 1.11 -5.09 0.99
CA TYR A 66 -0.33 -5.04 0.91
C TYR A 66 -0.77 -3.80 0.12
N GLU A 67 -1.35 -4.01 -1.05
CA GLU A 67 -1.87 -2.97 -1.91
C GLU A 67 -3.38 -2.88 -1.77
N THR A 68 -3.92 -1.67 -1.58
CA THR A 68 -5.36 -1.48 -1.37
C THR A 68 -6.21 -1.65 -2.64
N GLY A 69 -5.56 -1.61 -3.81
CA GLY A 69 -6.16 -1.54 -5.14
C GLY A 69 -6.42 -0.10 -5.63
N VAL A 70 -6.15 0.92 -4.81
CA VAL A 70 -6.18 2.31 -5.25
C VAL A 70 -4.92 2.59 -6.05
N LEU A 71 -5.08 3.10 -7.27
CA LEU A 71 -3.98 3.42 -8.16
C LEU A 71 -3.47 4.85 -7.92
N GLY A 72 -2.16 5.00 -7.88
CA GLY A 72 -1.49 6.29 -7.89
C GLY A 72 -1.61 6.98 -9.25
N LYS A 73 -1.30 8.27 -9.30
CA LYS A 73 -1.29 9.01 -10.57
C LYS A 73 -0.28 8.38 -11.53
N GLY A 74 -0.74 7.97 -12.70
CA GLY A 74 0.09 7.33 -13.73
C GLY A 74 0.26 5.81 -13.58
N GLN A 75 -0.24 5.21 -12.49
CA GLN A 75 -0.28 3.75 -12.36
C GLN A 75 -1.49 3.18 -13.12
N THR A 76 -1.27 2.08 -13.84
CA THR A 76 -2.31 1.38 -14.62
C THR A 76 -2.79 0.10 -13.95
N HIS A 77 -2.01 -0.45 -13.00
CA HIS A 77 -2.35 -1.67 -12.27
C HIS A 77 -1.73 -1.69 -10.87
N SER A 78 -2.24 -2.59 -10.03
CA SER A 78 -1.79 -2.86 -8.65
C SER A 78 -1.48 -4.35 -8.57
N PRO A 79 -0.22 -4.78 -8.83
CA PRO A 79 0.13 -6.18 -9.04
C PRO A 79 -0.33 -7.10 -7.91
N ASN A 80 -0.13 -6.70 -6.66
CA ASN A 80 -0.45 -7.53 -5.52
C ASN A 80 -1.94 -7.53 -5.19
N PHE A 81 -2.64 -6.44 -5.51
CA PHE A 81 -4.09 -6.44 -5.47
C PHE A 81 -4.72 -7.36 -6.54
N GLU A 82 -4.14 -7.44 -7.74
CA GLU A 82 -4.56 -8.39 -8.77
C GLU A 82 -4.32 -9.84 -8.33
N ASN A 83 -3.14 -10.14 -7.77
CA ASN A 83 -2.85 -11.46 -7.18
C ASN A 83 -3.83 -11.81 -6.06
N TYR A 84 -4.20 -10.85 -5.22
CA TYR A 84 -5.23 -11.05 -4.19
C TYR A 84 -6.59 -11.40 -4.78
N LYS A 85 -7.04 -10.71 -5.84
CA LYS A 85 -8.29 -11.06 -6.52
C LYS A 85 -8.25 -12.48 -7.07
N HIS A 86 -7.12 -12.88 -7.66
CA HIS A 86 -6.94 -14.24 -8.14
C HIS A 86 -6.95 -15.27 -7.00
N LEU A 87 -6.29 -14.99 -5.88
CA LEU A 87 -6.33 -15.82 -4.67
C LEU A 87 -7.78 -16.01 -4.19
N LEU A 88 -8.58 -14.94 -4.16
CA LEU A 88 -9.99 -15.01 -3.79
C LEU A 88 -10.88 -15.76 -4.76
N GLN A 89 -10.47 -15.97 -6.00
CA GLN A 89 -11.24 -16.79 -6.93
C GLN A 89 -10.96 -18.28 -6.72
N LEU A 90 -9.71 -18.62 -6.41
CA LEU A 90 -9.25 -20.00 -6.26
C LEU A 90 -9.51 -20.59 -4.86
N ALA A 91 -9.25 -19.82 -3.82
CA ALA A 91 -9.21 -20.33 -2.44
C ALA A 91 -10.62 -20.57 -1.87
N SER A 92 -10.83 -21.71 -1.20
CA SER A 92 -11.98 -21.90 -0.32
C SER A 92 -11.80 -21.13 0.99
N ASP A 93 -12.85 -21.05 1.80
CA ASP A 93 -12.75 -20.41 3.12
C ASP A 93 -11.79 -21.15 4.06
N LYS A 94 -11.62 -22.47 3.88
CA LYS A 94 -10.64 -23.26 4.65
C LYS A 94 -9.21 -22.89 4.25
N ASP A 95 -8.97 -22.68 2.96
CA ASP A 95 -7.65 -22.26 2.48
C ASP A 95 -7.33 -20.84 2.93
N LEU A 96 -8.29 -19.92 2.86
CA LEU A 96 -8.10 -18.57 3.38
C LEU A 96 -7.82 -18.58 4.89
N LEU A 97 -8.52 -19.43 5.65
CA LEU A 97 -8.24 -19.59 7.07
C LEU A 97 -6.82 -20.13 7.31
N LEU A 98 -6.40 -21.16 6.57
CA LEU A 98 -5.03 -21.70 6.65
C LEU A 98 -3.99 -20.63 6.32
N LEU A 99 -4.18 -19.89 5.23
CA LEU A 99 -3.25 -18.87 4.77
C LEU A 99 -3.10 -17.68 5.72
N THR A 100 -4.03 -17.48 6.66
CA THR A 100 -3.84 -16.47 7.73
C THR A 100 -2.67 -16.80 8.66
N GLU A 101 -2.19 -18.04 8.68
CA GLU A 101 -0.99 -18.46 9.42
C GLU A 101 0.31 -18.28 8.64
N ASN A 102 0.25 -18.00 7.33
CA ASN A 102 1.43 -17.92 6.47
C ASN A 102 2.49 -16.97 7.05
N LYS A 103 3.77 -17.33 6.92
CA LYS A 103 4.89 -16.52 7.44
C LYS A 103 5.09 -15.23 6.65
N ASN A 104 4.58 -15.14 5.42
CA ASN A 104 4.54 -13.90 4.68
C ASN A 104 3.36 -13.03 5.16
N ASN A 105 3.67 -11.83 5.65
CA ASN A 105 2.65 -10.95 6.23
C ASN A 105 1.61 -10.51 5.19
N ALA A 106 2.00 -10.28 3.94
CA ALA A 106 1.06 -9.89 2.88
C ALA A 106 0.05 -11.01 2.59
N VAL A 107 0.52 -12.26 2.51
CA VAL A 107 -0.35 -13.44 2.34
C VAL A 107 -1.33 -13.55 3.50
N ALA A 108 -0.84 -13.45 4.75
CA ALA A 108 -1.66 -13.57 5.94
C ALA A 108 -2.75 -12.48 6.00
N VAL A 109 -2.39 -11.22 5.69
CA VAL A 109 -3.30 -10.08 5.67
C VAL A 109 -4.35 -10.23 4.57
N TYR A 110 -3.94 -10.54 3.34
CA TYR A 110 -4.89 -10.75 2.23
C TYR A 110 -5.85 -11.91 2.50
N ALA A 111 -5.35 -13.01 3.07
CA ALA A 111 -6.17 -14.16 3.42
C ALA A 111 -7.21 -13.80 4.50
N ALA A 112 -6.82 -13.04 5.52
CA ALA A 112 -7.72 -12.58 6.57
C ALA A 112 -8.80 -11.63 6.02
N ILE A 113 -8.43 -10.65 5.21
CA ILE A 113 -9.38 -9.72 4.57
C ILE A 113 -10.35 -10.49 3.67
N GLY A 114 -9.82 -11.43 2.88
CA GLY A 114 -10.60 -12.32 2.03
C GLY A 114 -11.65 -13.11 2.79
N LEU A 115 -11.23 -13.70 3.90
CA LEU A 115 -12.10 -14.50 4.74
C LEU A 115 -13.18 -13.64 5.42
N VAL A 116 -12.83 -12.46 5.94
CA VAL A 116 -13.81 -11.53 6.53
C VAL A 116 -14.80 -11.02 5.48
N LYS A 117 -14.36 -10.76 4.24
CA LYS A 117 -15.26 -10.38 3.14
C LYS A 117 -16.34 -11.43 2.89
N ARG A 118 -16.02 -12.72 3.04
CA ARG A 118 -16.97 -13.83 2.87
C ARG A 118 -17.73 -14.17 4.15
N LYS A 119 -17.10 -13.98 5.31
CA LYS A 119 -17.59 -14.34 6.64
C LYS A 119 -17.31 -13.20 7.64
N PRO A 120 -18.11 -12.12 7.62
CA PRO A 120 -17.86 -10.94 8.46
C PRO A 120 -17.72 -11.26 9.95
N GLY A 121 -18.51 -12.22 10.47
CA GLY A 121 -18.44 -12.65 11.87
C GLY A 121 -17.13 -13.31 12.32
N LYS A 122 -16.13 -13.45 11.43
CA LYS A 122 -14.77 -13.88 11.78
C LYS A 122 -13.81 -12.72 12.06
N VAL A 123 -14.25 -11.47 11.88
CA VAL A 123 -13.36 -10.29 11.95
C VAL A 123 -12.67 -10.16 13.30
N THR A 124 -13.38 -10.35 14.41
CA THR A 124 -12.79 -10.22 15.74
C THR A 124 -11.66 -11.22 15.98
N ASP A 125 -11.88 -12.49 15.64
CA ASP A 125 -10.89 -13.55 15.86
C ASP A 125 -9.65 -13.33 14.99
N LEU A 126 -9.86 -12.96 13.72
CA LEU A 126 -8.79 -12.71 12.76
C LEU A 126 -8.02 -11.42 13.09
N PHE A 127 -8.71 -10.38 13.55
CA PHE A 127 -8.07 -9.15 14.01
C PHE A 127 -7.15 -9.42 15.20
N LYS A 128 -7.65 -10.12 16.23
CA LYS A 128 -6.83 -10.52 17.38
C LYS A 128 -5.62 -11.34 16.94
N LYS A 129 -5.82 -12.31 16.05
CA LYS A 129 -4.74 -13.15 15.53
C LYS A 129 -3.64 -12.34 14.83
N LEU A 130 -4.00 -11.39 13.97
CA LEU A 130 -3.03 -10.53 13.30
C LEU A 130 -2.33 -9.59 14.28
N LEU A 131 -3.05 -9.09 15.29
CA LEU A 131 -2.50 -8.26 16.36
C LEU A 131 -1.45 -9.02 17.20
N ASP A 132 -1.73 -10.29 17.52
CA ASP A 132 -0.85 -11.15 18.31
C ASP A 132 0.48 -11.46 17.58
N LYS A 133 0.55 -11.35 16.24
CA LYS A 133 1.79 -11.53 15.46
C LYS A 133 2.83 -10.41 15.67
N ARG A 134 2.43 -9.23 16.16
CA ARG A 134 3.28 -8.05 16.44
C ARG A 134 4.28 -7.66 15.32
N SER A 135 4.03 -8.12 14.11
CA SER A 135 4.86 -7.84 12.94
C SER A 135 4.33 -6.58 12.25
N ARG A 136 5.05 -6.11 11.23
CA ARG A 136 4.60 -5.02 10.37
C ARG A 136 4.57 -5.44 8.92
N ILE A 137 3.86 -4.66 8.11
CA ILE A 137 3.73 -4.87 6.69
C ILE A 137 3.77 -3.54 5.97
N HIS A 138 4.45 -3.50 4.81
CA HIS A 138 4.32 -2.37 3.91
C HIS A 138 2.91 -2.31 3.33
N VAL A 139 2.32 -1.12 3.35
CA VAL A 139 1.00 -0.84 2.80
C VAL A 139 1.15 0.19 1.70
N GLN A 140 0.53 -0.06 0.55
CA GLN A 140 0.44 0.90 -0.54
C GLN A 140 -1.02 1.23 -0.84
N ASN A 141 -1.33 2.52 -0.76
CA ASN A 141 -2.62 3.10 -1.09
C ASN A 141 -2.43 4.22 -2.11
N GLY A 142 -2.47 3.86 -3.40
CA GLY A 142 -2.06 4.76 -4.48
C GLY A 142 -0.56 5.12 -4.38
N CYS A 143 -0.26 6.40 -4.31
CA CYS A 143 1.11 6.91 -4.12
C CYS A 143 1.57 6.89 -2.66
N LEU A 144 0.67 6.61 -1.71
CA LEU A 144 1.01 6.60 -0.29
C LEU A 144 1.54 5.23 0.10
N ILE A 145 2.75 5.20 0.66
CA ILE A 145 3.39 4.01 1.19
C ILE A 145 3.58 4.21 2.70
N SER A 146 3.22 3.21 3.49
CA SER A 146 3.43 3.20 4.94
C SER A 146 3.89 1.81 5.39
N GLU A 147 4.23 1.70 6.67
CA GLU A 147 4.48 0.43 7.33
C GLU A 147 3.51 0.32 8.51
N ASP A 148 2.58 -0.63 8.45
CA ASP A 148 1.45 -0.71 9.39
C ASP A 148 1.50 -2.00 10.21
N ASN A 149 0.80 -2.02 11.34
CA ASN A 149 0.47 -3.27 12.03
C ASN A 149 -0.36 -4.18 11.12
N LEU A 150 -0.12 -5.50 11.12
CA LEU A 150 -0.87 -6.44 10.27
C LEU A 150 -2.39 -6.36 10.45
N ALA A 151 -2.86 -6.03 11.65
CA ALA A 151 -4.28 -5.95 11.96
C ALA A 151 -4.95 -4.69 11.37
N GLU A 152 -4.19 -3.65 11.04
CA GLU A 152 -4.70 -2.35 10.57
C GLU A 152 -5.38 -2.44 9.18
N PRO A 153 -4.79 -3.09 8.16
CA PRO A 153 -5.48 -3.35 6.89
C PRO A 153 -6.84 -4.04 7.07
N LEU A 154 -6.94 -5.01 7.98
CA LEU A 154 -8.18 -5.71 8.25
C LEU A 154 -9.21 -4.80 8.94
N TYR A 155 -8.77 -4.01 9.92
CA TYR A 155 -9.60 -3.00 10.59
C TYR A 155 -10.24 -2.05 9.58
N TRP A 156 -9.43 -1.45 8.71
CA TRP A 156 -9.94 -0.48 7.72
C TRP A 156 -10.86 -1.13 6.70
N LYS A 157 -10.56 -2.36 6.24
CA LYS A 157 -11.47 -3.07 5.33
C LYS A 157 -12.81 -3.39 5.99
N TYR A 158 -12.82 -3.79 7.26
CA TYR A 158 -14.07 -4.01 7.99
C TYR A 158 -14.83 -2.71 8.25
N TYR A 159 -14.15 -1.67 8.76
CA TYR A 159 -14.73 -0.35 9.00
C TYR A 159 -15.41 0.22 7.75
N HIS A 160 -14.74 0.16 6.59
CA HIS A 160 -15.31 0.66 5.32
C HIS A 160 -16.37 -0.25 4.70
N SER A 161 -16.56 -1.47 5.22
CA SER A 161 -17.66 -2.35 4.80
C SER A 161 -18.99 -2.03 5.49
N LEU A 162 -18.92 -1.31 6.61
CA LEU A 162 -20.09 -0.90 7.39
C LEU A 162 -20.71 0.38 6.82
N LYS A 163 -22.03 0.50 6.96
CA LYS A 163 -22.74 1.74 6.66
C LYS A 163 -22.49 2.78 7.76
N PRO A 164 -22.60 4.09 7.47
CA PRO A 164 -22.37 5.15 8.47
C PRO A 164 -23.14 4.97 9.78
N GLU A 165 -24.40 4.51 9.72
CA GLU A 165 -25.26 4.26 10.89
C GLU A 165 -24.81 3.07 11.75
N GLN A 166 -24.03 2.14 11.18
CA GLN A 166 -23.52 0.97 11.88
C GLN A 166 -22.22 1.27 12.64
N LEU A 167 -21.47 2.30 12.24
CA LEU A 167 -20.14 2.60 12.81
C LEU A 167 -20.15 2.82 14.33
N ARG A 168 -21.28 3.25 14.90
CA ARG A 168 -21.44 3.49 16.35
C ARG A 168 -22.05 2.31 17.10
N SER A 169 -22.71 1.39 16.40
CA SER A 169 -23.53 0.34 17.01
C SER A 169 -22.97 -1.06 16.80
N ASP A 170 -22.14 -1.26 15.77
CA ASP A 170 -21.58 -2.56 15.39
C ASP A 170 -20.76 -3.19 16.54
N PRO A 171 -21.15 -4.38 17.03
CA PRO A 171 -20.52 -4.99 18.19
C PRO A 171 -19.09 -5.46 17.90
N ASP A 172 -18.83 -5.95 16.69
CA ASP A 172 -17.49 -6.38 16.28
C ASP A 172 -16.55 -5.18 16.18
N LEU A 173 -16.96 -4.07 15.55
CA LEU A 173 -16.15 -2.85 15.49
C LEU A 173 -15.82 -2.30 16.89
N LYS A 174 -16.80 -2.28 17.81
CA LYS A 174 -16.55 -1.91 19.22
C LYS A 174 -15.51 -2.81 19.86
N LYS A 175 -15.58 -4.11 19.59
CA LYS A 175 -14.64 -5.10 20.12
C LYS A 175 -13.24 -4.89 19.53
N LEU A 176 -13.11 -4.64 18.23
CA LEU A 176 -11.85 -4.26 17.58
C LEU A 176 -11.24 -3.00 18.24
N ASN A 177 -12.03 -1.94 18.42
CA ASN A 177 -11.60 -0.70 19.08
C ASN A 177 -11.11 -0.91 20.51
N SER A 178 -11.69 -1.87 21.24
CA SER A 178 -11.26 -2.20 22.60
C SER A 178 -9.91 -2.90 22.66
N MET A 179 -9.50 -3.59 21.59
CA MET A 179 -8.21 -4.29 21.50
C MET A 179 -7.05 -3.39 21.11
N ILE A 180 -7.33 -2.25 20.47
CA ILE A 180 -6.31 -1.28 20.05
C ILE A 180 -5.82 -0.49 21.28
N LEU A 181 -4.55 -0.67 21.63
CA LEU A 181 -3.88 0.04 22.73
C LEU A 181 -2.81 1.01 22.18
N PRO A 182 -2.56 2.15 22.87
CA PRO A 182 -1.44 3.03 22.54
C PRO A 182 -0.11 2.27 22.52
N GLY A 183 0.78 2.61 21.58
CA GLY A 183 2.11 2.00 21.46
C GLY A 183 2.17 0.66 20.73
N GLN A 184 1.07 0.15 20.17
CA GLN A 184 1.04 -1.10 19.39
C GLN A 184 1.32 -0.94 17.89
N GLY A 185 1.85 0.22 17.48
CA GLY A 185 2.21 0.49 16.08
C GLY A 185 1.03 0.67 15.13
N PHE A 186 -0.16 1.01 15.65
CA PHE A 186 -1.29 1.46 14.84
C PHE A 186 -1.08 2.92 14.42
N SER A 187 -1.60 3.28 13.24
CA SER A 187 -1.59 4.68 12.80
C SER A 187 -2.33 5.59 13.79
N GLU A 188 -1.85 6.83 13.92
CA GLU A 188 -2.51 7.87 14.72
C GLU A 188 -3.98 8.06 14.30
N TYR A 189 -4.30 7.81 13.03
CA TYR A 189 -5.64 7.96 12.49
C TYR A 189 -6.64 6.95 13.10
N ILE A 190 -6.22 5.72 13.40
CA ILE A 190 -7.05 4.76 14.15
C ILE A 190 -7.25 5.25 15.59
N LEU A 191 -6.18 5.70 16.24
CA LEU A 191 -6.22 6.12 17.64
C LEU A 191 -7.15 7.32 17.85
N LEU A 192 -7.08 8.32 16.97
CA LEU A 192 -7.94 9.52 17.01
C LEU A 192 -9.42 9.22 16.75
N LYS A 193 -9.75 8.15 16.01
CA LYS A 193 -11.14 7.74 15.79
C LYS A 193 -11.77 7.05 17.00
N LYS A 194 -10.97 6.53 17.94
CA LYS A 194 -11.47 5.90 19.18
C LYS A 194 -12.09 6.91 20.14
N GLU A 195 -11.61 8.16 20.10
CA GLU A 195 -11.96 9.21 21.06
C GLU A 195 -13.23 10.00 20.67
N LYS A 196 -13.85 9.72 19.53
CA LYS A 196 -15.03 10.42 18.99
C LYS A 196 -16.25 9.51 18.87
#